data_AF-A0A242YTY4-F1
#
_entry.id   AF-A0A242YTY4-F1
#
_cell.length_a   1.000
_cell.length_b   1.000
_cell.length_c   1.000
_cell.angle_alpha   90.00
_cell.angle_beta   90.00
_cell.angle_gamma   90.00
#
_symmetry.space_group_name_H-M   'P 1'
#
loop_
_entity.id
_entity.type
_entity.pdbx_description
1 polymer ?
#
loop_
_entity_poly.entity_id
_entity_poly.type
_entity_poly.pdbx_seq_one_letter_code
_entity_poly.pdbx_strand_id
1 'polypeptide(L)' 'MEINQKIRELRISKGISQVFMAKELSISVSAYNMKEAGKRSFKAQELKCVAKALNEHPSIFFD' A
#
# COMPACT_ATOMS: atom_id res chain seq x y z
N MET A 1 6.58 5.13 12.97
CA MET A 1 6.33 5.41 11.53
C MET A 1 4.88 5.11 11.25
N GLU A 2 4.19 5.97 10.49
CA GLU A 2 2.77 5.72 10.15
C GLU A 2 2.66 4.60 9.11
N ILE A 3 1.55 3.85 9.16
CA ILE A 3 1.33 2.68 8.29
C ILE A 3 1.44 3.03 6.79
N ASN A 4 0.98 4.22 6.40
CA ASN A 4 1.04 4.71 5.02
C ASN A 4 2.47 4.98 4.54
N GLN A 5 3.35 5.44 5.43
CA GLN A 5 4.76 5.65 5.12
C GLN A 5 5.47 4.31 4.97
N LYS A 6 5.20 3.36 5.87
CA LYS A 6 5.78 2.01 5.81
C LYS A 6 5.42 1.28 4.51
N ILE A 7 4.15 1.33 4.11
CA ILE A 7 3.69 0.76 2.84
C ILE A 7 4.42 1.40 1.65
N ARG A 8 4.56 2.73 1.66
CA ARG A 8 5.24 3.46 0.59
C ARG A 8 6.71 3.05 0.48
N GLU A 9 7.42 2.96 1.60
CA GLU A 9 8.84 2.59 1.63
C GLU A 9 9.05 1.16 1.13
N LEU A 10 8.25 0.20 1.62
CA LEU A 10 8.28 -1.19 1.15
C LEU A 10 7.96 -1.31 -0.35
N ARG A 11 6.99 -0.54 -0.83
CA ARG A 11 6.66 -0.51 -2.25
C ARG A 11 7.84 -0.03 -3.09
N ILE A 12 8.49 1.06 -2.66
CA ILE A 12 9.65 1.63 -3.38
C ILE A 12 10.84 0.67 -3.34
N SER A 13 11.12 0.05 -2.19
CA SER A 13 12.25 -0.90 -2.06
C SER A 13 12.10 -2.13 -2.96
N LYS A 14 10.85 -2.51 -3.28
CA LYS A 14 10.52 -3.60 -4.20
C LYS A 14 10.39 -3.16 -5.67
N GLY A 15 10.63 -1.89 -5.98
CA GLY A 15 10.51 -1.38 -7.35
C GLY A 15 9.08 -1.37 -7.91
N ILE A 16 8.07 -1.41 -7.04
CA ILE A 16 6.67 -1.50 -7.45
C ILE A 16 6.09 -0.09 -7.65
N SER A 17 5.37 0.14 -8.75
CA SER A 17 4.77 1.45 -9.03
C SER A 17 3.43 1.65 -8.31
N GLN A 18 3.05 2.92 -8.06
CA GLN A 18 1.70 3.24 -7.55
C GLN A 18 0.60 2.80 -8.53
N VAL A 19 0.89 2.79 -9.83
CA VAL A 19 -0.04 2.34 -10.88
C VAL A 19 -0.33 0.85 -10.75
N PHE A 20 0.70 0.04 -10.51
CA PHE A 20 0.56 -1.39 -10.27
C PHE A 20 -0.31 -1.66 -9.04
N MET A 21 -0.01 -1.01 -7.91
CA MET A 21 -0.79 -1.19 -6.68
C MET A 21 -2.25 -0.76 -6.84
N ALA A 22 -2.49 0.36 -7.52
CA ALA A 22 -3.85 0.82 -7.78
C ALA A 22 -4.66 -0.21 -8.59
N LYS A 23 -4.03 -0.87 -9.57
CA LYS A 23 -4.62 -1.97 -10.34
C LYS A 23 -4.94 -3.17 -9.45
N GLU A 24 -4.01 -3.62 -8.63
CA GLU A 24 -4.22 -4.74 -7.69
C GLU A 24 -5.35 -4.46 -6.69
N LEU A 25 -5.51 -3.21 -6.26
CA LEU A 25 -6.57 -2.79 -5.34
C LEU A 25 -7.88 -2.41 -6.05
N SER A 26 -7.92 -2.44 -7.38
CA SER A 26 -9.08 -1.99 -8.18
C SER A 26 -9.55 -0.56 -7.82
N ILE A 27 -8.60 0.36 -7.63
CA ILE A 27 -8.85 1.78 -7.35
C ILE A 27 -8.09 2.68 -8.32
N SER A 28 -8.40 3.97 -8.33
CA SER A 28 -7.63 4.93 -9.12
C SER A 28 -6.23 5.16 -8.54
N VAL A 29 -5.26 5.51 -9.40
CA VAL A 29 -3.89 5.85 -8.98
C VAL A 29 -3.90 7.02 -7.98
N SER A 30 -4.77 8.01 -8.20
CA SER A 30 -4.98 9.13 -7.27
C SER A 30 -5.50 8.67 -5.90
N ALA A 31 -6.46 7.72 -5.87
CA ALA A 31 -6.95 7.16 -4.62
C ALA A 31 -5.85 6.42 -3.85
N TYR A 32 -5.01 5.64 -4.54
CA TYR A 32 -3.86 4.98 -3.93
C TYR A 32 -2.82 6.00 -3.42
N ASN A 33 -2.51 7.02 -4.21
CA ASN A 33 -1.58 8.09 -3.83
C ASN A 33 -2.03 8.83 -2.55
N MET A 34 -3.32 9.17 -2.46
CA MET A 34 -3.89 9.76 -1.24
C MET A 34 -3.73 8.87 -0.02
N LYS A 35 -3.75 7.54 -0.19
CA LYS A 35 -3.55 6.60 0.91
C LYS A 35 -2.10 6.59 1.39
N GLU A 36 -1.12 6.48 0.48
CA GLU A 36 0.30 6.57 0.85
C GLU A 36 0.68 7.95 1.44
N ALA A 37 0.00 9.01 1.02
CA ALA A 37 0.17 10.35 1.57
C ALA A 37 -0.51 10.55 2.95
N GLY A 38 -1.20 9.54 3.49
CA GLY A 38 -1.89 9.63 4.78
C GLY A 38 -3.20 10.44 4.75
N LYS A 39 -3.62 10.92 3.57
CA LYS A 39 -4.89 11.66 3.39
C LYS A 39 -6.11 10.75 3.44
N ARG A 40 -5.92 9.44 3.23
CA ARG A 40 -6.97 8.42 3.35
C ARG A 40 -6.40 7.15 4.00
N SER A 41 -7.16 6.55 4.90
CA SER A 41 -6.76 5.30 5.53
C SER A 41 -6.87 4.12 4.55
N PHE A 42 -6.02 3.10 4.75
CA PHE A 42 -6.22 1.78 4.15
C PHE A 42 -7.25 1.00 4.98
N LYS A 43 -8.25 0.41 4.30
CA LYS A 43 -9.17 -0.54 4.90
C LYS A 43 -8.44 -1.87 5.12
N ALA A 44 -8.92 -2.68 6.08
CA ALA A 44 -8.32 -3.98 6.38
C ALA A 44 -8.19 -4.90 5.16
N GLN A 45 -9.18 -4.93 4.27
CA GLN A 45 -9.11 -5.69 3.02
C GLN A 45 -8.04 -5.15 2.07
N GLU A 46 -7.91 -3.83 1.95
CA GLU A 46 -6.87 -3.22 1.12
C GLU A 46 -5.48 -3.53 1.67
N LEU A 47 -5.28 -3.52 3.00
CA LEU A 47 -4.02 -3.94 3.62
C LEU A 47 -3.65 -5.38 3.25
N LYS A 48 -4.61 -6.30 3.23
CA LYS A 48 -4.36 -7.68 2.77
C LYS A 48 -3.93 -7.72 1.30
N CYS A 49 -4.58 -6.95 0.43
CA CYS A 49 -4.20 -6.85 -0.98
C CYS A 49 -2.81 -6.22 -1.16
N VAL A 50 -2.50 -5.16 -0.40
CA VAL A 50 -1.18 -4.52 -0.42
C VAL A 50 -0.10 -5.51 0.00
N ALA A 51 -0.28 -6.23 1.12
CA ALA A 51 0.67 -7.23 1.58
C ALA A 51 0.93 -8.30 0.51
N LYS A 52 -0.14 -8.82 -0.09
CA LYS A 52 -0.06 -9.79 -1.19
C LYS A 52 0.70 -9.22 -2.40
N ALA A 53 0.40 -8.00 -2.82
CA ALA A 53 1.05 -7.34 -3.95
C ALA A 53 2.55 -7.05 -3.69
N LEU A 54 2.91 -6.82 -2.43
CA LEU A 54 4.30 -6.67 -1.98
C LEU A 54 5.00 -8.02 -1.72
N ASN A 55 4.29 -9.15 -1.85
CA ASN A 55 4.78 -10.48 -1.48
C ASN A 55 5.28 -10.53 -0.02
N GLU A 56 4.49 -9.97 0.90
CA GLU A 56 4.76 -9.92 2.34
C GLU A 56 3.54 -10.37 3.15
N HIS A 57 3.76 -10.66 4.43
CA HIS A 57 2.67 -10.91 5.38
C HIS A 57 2.11 -9.57 5.93
N PRO A 58 0.79 -9.39 6.12
CA PRO A 58 0.20 -8.12 6.59
C PRO A 58 0.73 -7.59 7.93
N SER A 59 1.29 -8.46 8.79
CA SER A 59 1.93 -8.05 10.05
C SER A 59 3.08 -7.08 9.84
N ILE A 60 3.74 -7.13 8.67
CA ILE A 60 4.85 -6.23 8.34
C ILE A 60 4.45 -4.76 8.43
N PHE A 61 3.16 -4.41 8.35
CA PHE A 61 2.73 -3.02 8.46
C PHE A 61 2.63 -2.50 9.90
N PHE A 62 2.71 -3.39 10.89
CA PHE A 62 2.49 -3.10 12.31
C PHE A 62 3.74 -3.32 13.19
N ASP A 63 4.78 -3.94 12.64
CA ASP A 63 6.10 -4.03 13.27
C ASP A 63 6.79 -2.64 13.39
#